data_AF-A0A7C3H7X2-F1
#
_entry.id   AF-A0A7C3H7X2-F1
#
_cell.length_a   1.000
_cell.length_b   1.000
_cell.length_c   1.000
_cell.angle_alpha   90.00
_cell.angle_beta   90.00
_cell.angle_gamma   90.00
#
_symmetry.space_group_name_H-M   'P 1'
#
loop_
_entity.id
_entity.type
_entity.pdbx_description
1 polymer ?
#
loop_
_entity_poly.entity_id
_entity_poly.type
_entity_poly.pdbx_seq_one_letter_code
_entity_poly.pdbx_strand_id
1 'polypeptide(L)'
;VILVALIALLAPLILTTRTFIVGRLHEITQVEGRANRLLLLASTRVESSRVNLLRYLQDYAPSAYEALDDVEQASQLLTEAQSLTTSPAQKEAIGTVLIALDEYKGLIQEIEDARSAGQEQQTSRLLFQASRLGNDIGSRIEQIVANSERGVAEANRQFLARLQNRMLFVLVIYGLILVLSLVLSIVVERSITRPIAELTERADAFRRGDLDATVPVVGSDELTLLAKTFNEMIAQIRDLIGNLERRVAERTQDLADRAVQMATAAEVGRAAASILDPDTLAHRVVDLVQERFGLYYVGLFLTDPEGEYALLQAGSGAAGQAMEAQGYRLQVGGDSMVGQACALRRPRIALNVGQAVSEDRPDVEIIRFDNPLLPETQAELALPLIVGDRVLGALDVQATQPDAFAEDQIEVLQLVADQVAVAVQNARLFDEIETMLQAERQMYGQISREAWTRLIRRYPVRGYYGDDRGIVPLGSDGSPPGPDAAPHRPDAETEDGSVVAVPIVVRDQVIGVIDARKPPDGGEWTEREAALLEMLVGQLGAALDSARLYEDTQRRAARDRLLSEVASRVRETLDIETVLRTAAVEIRRALELPEVVVRLAEQPPETPAEGDRHA
;
A
#
# COMPACT_ATOMS: atom_id res chain seq x y z
N VAL A 1 -20.39 47.30 -1.40
CA VAL A 1 -19.61 48.11 -0.43
C VAL A 1 -19.22 49.47 -1.01
N ILE A 2 -18.57 49.54 -2.19
CA ILE A 2 -18.18 50.81 -2.84
C ILE A 2 -19.38 51.74 -3.06
N LEU A 3 -20.51 51.22 -3.57
CA LEU A 3 -21.75 51.99 -3.77
C LEU A 3 -22.28 52.62 -2.46
N VAL A 4 -22.15 51.91 -1.33
CA VAL A 4 -22.65 52.35 -0.02
C VAL A 4 -21.73 53.43 0.58
N ALA A 5 -20.42 53.28 0.43
CA ALA A 5 -19.45 54.31 0.82
C ALA A 5 -19.63 55.60 0.02
N LEU A 6 -19.96 55.47 -1.27
CA LEU A 6 -20.28 56.59 -2.15
C LEU A 6 -21.49 57.38 -1.66
N ILE A 7 -22.58 56.68 -1.30
CA ILE A 7 -23.82 57.28 -0.79
C ILE A 7 -23.57 58.00 0.54
N ALA A 8 -22.72 57.46 1.42
CA ALA A 8 -22.37 58.09 2.69
C ALA A 8 -21.61 59.42 2.52
N LEU A 9 -20.77 59.55 1.48
CA LEU A 9 -20.02 60.77 1.19
C LEU A 9 -20.93 61.91 0.66
N LEU A 10 -22.13 61.58 0.18
CA LEU A 10 -23.05 62.48 -0.52
C LEU A 10 -24.12 63.11 0.39
N ALA A 11 -24.41 62.52 1.55
CA ALA A 11 -25.40 63.02 2.51
C ALA A 11 -25.18 64.47 3.00
N PRO A 12 -23.94 64.95 3.24
CA PRO A 12 -23.69 66.32 3.71
C PRO A 12 -24.07 67.39 2.67
N LEU A 13 -23.91 67.06 1.38
CA LEU A 13 -24.16 67.98 0.26
C LEU A 13 -25.66 68.21 0.02
N ILE A 14 -26.47 67.18 0.25
CA ILE A 14 -27.94 67.24 0.15
C ILE A 14 -28.52 68.05 1.32
N LEU A 15 -28.04 67.81 2.55
CA LEU A 15 -28.51 68.54 3.74
C LEU A 15 -28.23 70.04 3.63
N THR A 16 -27.01 70.42 3.23
CA THR A 16 -26.59 71.83 3.12
C THR A 16 -27.34 72.60 2.03
N THR A 17 -27.70 71.93 0.94
CA THR A 17 -28.47 72.57 -0.15
C THR A 17 -29.93 72.78 0.27
N ARG A 18 -30.51 71.85 1.03
CA ARG A 18 -31.88 71.96 1.57
C ARG A 18 -32.01 73.09 2.60
N THR A 19 -31.08 73.18 3.56
CA THR A 19 -31.12 74.23 4.60
C THR A 19 -30.96 75.63 4.01
N PHE A 20 -30.11 75.78 2.99
CA PHE A 20 -29.91 77.04 2.27
C PHE A 20 -31.17 77.53 1.54
N ILE A 21 -31.93 76.63 0.89
CA ILE A 21 -33.14 76.98 0.15
C ILE A 21 -34.29 77.38 1.11
N VAL A 22 -34.48 76.62 2.20
CA VAL A 22 -35.59 76.85 3.14
C VAL A 22 -35.42 78.15 3.92
N GLY A 23 -34.19 78.48 4.36
CA GLY A 23 -33.94 79.69 5.15
C GLY A 23 -34.25 81.00 4.42
N ARG A 24 -33.88 81.10 3.13
CA ARG A 24 -34.01 82.36 2.38
C ARG A 24 -35.41 82.58 1.80
N LEU A 25 -36.15 81.50 1.50
CA LEU A 25 -37.52 81.58 0.99
C LEU A 25 -38.46 82.20 2.04
N HIS A 26 -38.20 81.91 3.33
CA HIS A 26 -38.97 82.46 4.45
C HIS A 26 -38.75 83.97 4.63
N GLU A 27 -37.52 84.44 4.44
CA GLU A 27 -37.12 85.85 4.65
C GLU A 27 -37.71 86.79 3.59
N ILE A 28 -37.66 86.39 2.30
CA ILE A 28 -38.05 87.24 1.17
C ILE A 28 -39.58 87.33 0.99
N THR A 29 -40.33 86.27 1.31
CA THR A 29 -41.76 86.20 0.95
C THR A 29 -42.71 86.75 2.01
N GLN A 30 -42.38 86.67 3.30
CA GLN A 30 -43.31 87.08 4.37
C GLN A 30 -43.05 88.47 4.94
N VAL A 31 -41.78 88.88 5.08
CA VAL A 31 -41.43 90.10 5.84
C VAL A 31 -41.48 91.34 4.95
N GLU A 32 -40.78 91.34 3.81
CA GLU A 32 -40.74 92.48 2.87
C GLU A 32 -42.10 92.71 2.19
N GLY A 33 -42.82 91.64 1.85
CA GLY A 33 -44.16 91.73 1.27
C GLY A 33 -45.20 92.37 2.20
N ARG A 34 -45.04 92.21 3.53
CA ARG A 34 -45.91 92.84 4.53
C ARG A 34 -45.60 94.33 4.70
N ALA A 35 -44.31 94.70 4.72
CA ALA A 35 -43.88 96.10 4.80
C ALA A 35 -44.36 96.93 3.59
N ASN A 36 -44.26 96.38 2.36
CA ASN A 36 -44.73 97.09 1.15
C ASN A 36 -46.26 97.32 1.15
N ARG A 37 -47.05 96.38 1.71
CA ARG A 37 -48.52 96.57 1.84
C ARG A 37 -48.86 97.71 2.80
N LEU A 38 -48.16 97.80 3.93
CA LEU A 38 -48.34 98.88 4.90
C LEU A 38 -47.98 100.25 4.31
N LEU A 39 -46.90 100.31 3.52
CA LEU A 39 -46.51 101.52 2.77
C LEU A 39 -47.63 101.97 1.81
N LEU A 40 -48.20 101.04 1.03
CA LEU A 40 -49.26 101.38 0.09
C LEU A 40 -50.54 101.88 0.81
N LEU A 41 -50.89 101.25 1.94
CA LEU A 41 -52.00 101.70 2.79
C LEU A 41 -51.73 103.09 3.37
N ALA A 42 -50.50 103.39 3.80
CA ALA A 42 -50.12 104.71 4.26
C ALA A 42 -50.21 105.77 3.14
N SER A 43 -49.79 105.44 1.92
CA SER A 43 -49.96 106.34 0.75
C SER A 43 -51.43 106.68 0.52
N THR A 44 -52.29 105.66 0.63
CA THR A 44 -53.75 105.83 0.48
C THR A 44 -54.31 106.77 1.54
N ARG A 45 -53.82 106.66 2.78
CA ARG A 45 -54.21 107.55 3.89
C ARG A 45 -53.75 108.99 3.68
N VAL A 46 -52.53 109.20 3.19
CA VAL A 46 -52.04 110.55 2.83
C VAL A 46 -52.93 111.18 1.75
N GLU A 47 -53.33 110.41 0.75
CA GLU A 47 -54.23 110.91 -0.29
C GLU A 47 -55.63 111.22 0.25
N SER A 48 -56.17 110.34 1.09
CA SER A 48 -57.44 110.57 1.80
C SER A 48 -57.40 111.84 2.64
N SER A 49 -56.32 112.08 3.37
CA SER A 49 -56.12 113.30 4.16
C SER A 49 -56.21 114.55 3.30
N ARG A 50 -55.57 114.57 2.12
CA ARG A 50 -55.60 115.71 1.21
C ARG A 50 -56.99 116.00 0.69
N VAL A 51 -57.75 114.96 0.35
CA VAL A 51 -59.15 115.08 -0.08
C VAL A 51 -60.01 115.63 1.06
N ASN A 52 -59.83 115.12 2.28
CA ASN A 52 -60.57 115.57 3.46
C ASN A 52 -60.22 117.02 3.84
N LEU A 53 -58.97 117.45 3.67
CA LEU A 53 -58.54 118.83 3.86
C LEU A 53 -59.22 119.77 2.86
N LEU A 54 -59.31 119.38 1.58
CA LEU A 54 -60.02 120.17 0.56
C LEU A 54 -61.52 120.24 0.84
N ARG A 55 -62.14 119.13 1.27
CA ARG A 55 -63.55 119.10 1.68
C ARG A 55 -63.81 120.05 2.85
N TYR A 56 -62.94 120.06 3.84
CA TYR A 56 -63.01 121.03 4.93
C TYR A 56 -63.02 122.45 4.37
N LEU A 57 -62.05 122.82 3.53
CA LEU A 57 -61.90 124.17 2.98
C LEU A 57 -63.05 124.65 2.08
N GLN A 58 -63.80 123.72 1.48
CA GLN A 58 -64.96 124.01 0.65
C GLN A 58 -66.29 123.99 1.43
N ASP A 59 -66.25 124.03 2.76
CA ASP A 59 -67.40 123.96 3.67
C ASP A 59 -68.22 122.66 3.60
N TYR A 60 -67.64 121.60 3.01
CA TYR A 60 -68.25 120.26 2.98
C TYR A 60 -67.92 119.42 4.22
N ALA A 61 -67.09 119.92 5.15
CA ALA A 61 -66.82 119.31 6.44
C ALA A 61 -66.66 120.39 7.53
N PRO A 62 -67.12 120.12 8.77
CA PRO A 62 -67.13 121.12 9.85
C PRO A 62 -65.77 121.37 10.52
N SER A 63 -64.80 120.44 10.40
CA SER A 63 -63.45 120.57 10.96
C SER A 63 -62.39 119.84 10.11
N ALA A 64 -61.11 120.13 10.35
CA ALA A 64 -60.00 119.45 9.68
C ALA A 64 -59.67 118.06 10.29
N TYR A 65 -60.49 117.58 11.24
CA TYR A 65 -60.23 116.37 12.02
C TYR A 65 -60.02 115.11 11.15
N GLU A 66 -60.86 114.87 10.15
CA GLU A 66 -60.73 113.69 9.28
C GLU A 66 -59.40 113.70 8.48
N ALA A 67 -58.93 114.89 8.11
CA ALA A 67 -57.64 115.04 7.43
C ALA A 67 -56.46 114.76 8.39
N LEU A 68 -56.57 115.19 9.65
CA LEU A 68 -55.56 114.93 10.69
C LEU A 68 -55.54 113.46 11.12
N ASP A 69 -56.70 112.82 11.24
CA ASP A 69 -56.83 111.40 11.58
C ASP A 69 -56.21 110.50 10.50
N ASP A 70 -56.44 110.81 9.22
CA ASP A 70 -55.79 110.09 8.12
C ASP A 70 -54.26 110.25 8.14
N VAL A 71 -53.73 111.42 8.55
CA VAL A 71 -52.29 111.63 8.72
C VAL A 71 -51.74 110.82 9.90
N GLU A 72 -52.47 110.77 11.01
CA GLU A 72 -52.09 109.97 12.17
C GLU A 72 -52.05 108.47 11.84
N GLN A 73 -53.07 107.97 11.12
CA GLN A 73 -53.11 106.58 10.67
C GLN A 73 -52.01 106.28 9.65
N ALA A 74 -51.71 107.19 8.72
CA ALA A 74 -50.57 107.06 7.81
C ALA A 74 -49.25 106.95 8.59
N SER A 75 -49.08 107.76 9.64
CA SER A 75 -47.88 107.74 10.49
C SER A 75 -47.72 106.40 11.22
N GLN A 76 -48.81 105.85 11.76
CA GLN A 76 -48.80 104.53 12.41
C GLN A 76 -48.42 103.42 11.43
N LEU A 77 -49.01 103.42 10.23
CA LEU A 77 -48.72 102.44 9.18
C LEU A 77 -47.27 102.52 8.70
N LEU A 78 -46.73 103.72 8.52
CA LEU A 78 -45.32 103.93 8.17
C LEU A 78 -44.37 103.47 9.27
N THR A 79 -44.73 103.71 10.54
CA THR A 79 -43.94 103.26 11.69
C THR A 79 -43.90 101.73 11.77
N GLU A 80 -45.04 101.05 11.58
CA GLU A 80 -45.09 99.58 11.50
C GLU A 80 -44.27 99.07 10.30
N ALA A 81 -44.41 99.69 9.12
CA ALA A 81 -43.65 99.33 7.93
C ALA A 81 -42.13 99.48 8.14
N GLN A 82 -41.69 100.53 8.83
CA GLN A 82 -40.29 100.77 9.15
C GLN A 82 -39.72 99.69 10.08
N SER A 83 -40.52 99.18 11.03
CA SER A 83 -40.12 98.13 11.96
C SER A 83 -39.92 96.76 11.28
N LEU A 84 -40.74 96.46 10.28
CA LEU A 84 -40.71 95.20 9.52
C LEU A 84 -39.66 95.21 8.41
N THR A 85 -39.26 96.38 7.95
CA THR A 85 -38.24 96.53 6.92
C THR A 85 -36.88 96.12 7.48
N THR A 86 -36.10 95.33 6.76
CA THR A 86 -34.71 94.96 7.13
C THR A 86 -33.66 95.83 6.45
N SER A 87 -33.99 96.42 5.29
CA SER A 87 -33.10 97.29 4.52
C SER A 87 -32.84 98.64 5.23
N PRO A 88 -31.58 98.98 5.58
CA PRO A 88 -31.24 100.24 6.24
C PRO A 88 -31.63 101.47 5.40
N ALA A 89 -31.41 101.43 4.08
CA ALA A 89 -31.76 102.51 3.18
C ALA A 89 -33.28 102.73 3.09
N GLN A 90 -34.06 101.64 3.12
CA GLN A 90 -35.52 101.72 3.12
C GLN A 90 -36.05 102.24 4.46
N LYS A 91 -35.44 101.85 5.60
CA LYS A 91 -35.79 102.42 6.92
C LYS A 91 -35.56 103.93 6.98
N GLU A 92 -34.44 104.39 6.45
CA GLU A 92 -34.09 105.82 6.38
C GLU A 92 -35.08 106.60 5.50
N ALA A 93 -35.44 106.04 4.34
CA ALA A 93 -36.42 106.64 3.44
C ALA A 93 -37.80 106.77 4.11
N ILE A 94 -38.27 105.72 4.81
CA ILE A 94 -39.53 105.77 5.57
C ILE A 94 -39.45 106.80 6.70
N GLY A 95 -38.30 106.90 7.39
CA GLY A 95 -38.07 107.91 8.42
C GLY A 95 -38.16 109.34 7.88
N THR A 96 -37.66 109.57 6.67
CA THR A 96 -37.77 110.87 5.99
C THR A 96 -39.23 111.20 5.66
N VAL A 97 -40.02 110.21 5.23
CA VAL A 97 -41.45 110.38 4.98
C VAL A 97 -42.22 110.67 6.28
N LEU A 98 -41.89 110.00 7.39
CA LEU A 98 -42.48 110.26 8.70
C LEU A 98 -42.25 111.71 9.16
N ILE A 99 -41.03 112.24 8.96
CA ILE A 99 -40.71 113.65 9.27
C ILE A 99 -41.55 114.61 8.41
N ALA A 100 -41.64 114.36 7.10
CA ALA A 100 -42.45 115.18 6.19
C ALA A 100 -43.94 115.11 6.54
N LEU A 101 -44.41 113.96 7.02
CA LEU A 101 -45.79 113.73 7.42
C LEU A 101 -46.16 114.51 8.70
N ASP A 102 -45.21 114.64 9.64
CA ASP A 102 -45.36 115.50 10.82
C ASP A 102 -45.42 116.99 10.45
N GLU A 103 -44.57 117.43 9.51
CA GLU A 103 -44.64 118.78 8.95
C GLU A 103 -45.97 119.04 8.23
N TYR A 104 -46.48 118.06 7.47
CA TYR A 104 -47.78 118.12 6.81
C TYR A 104 -48.93 118.22 7.83
N LYS A 105 -48.86 117.49 8.95
CA LYS A 105 -49.80 117.60 10.07
C LYS A 105 -49.82 119.02 10.64
N GLY A 106 -48.64 119.61 10.88
CA GLY A 106 -48.50 120.98 11.35
C GLY A 106 -49.13 122.00 10.39
N LEU A 107 -48.91 121.84 9.07
CA LEU A 107 -49.53 122.69 8.06
C LEU A 107 -51.06 122.59 8.06
N ILE A 108 -51.65 121.41 8.26
CA ILE A 108 -53.11 121.26 8.38
C ILE A 108 -53.65 122.03 9.58
N GLN A 109 -52.96 121.97 10.73
CA GLN A 109 -53.35 122.71 11.93
C GLN A 109 -53.25 124.23 11.72
N GLU A 110 -52.17 124.71 11.11
CA GLU A 110 -52.02 126.13 10.77
C GLU A 110 -53.08 126.61 9.77
N ILE A 111 -53.51 125.75 8.84
CA ILE A 111 -54.61 126.03 7.91
C ILE A 111 -55.94 126.21 8.67
N GLU A 112 -56.23 125.32 9.62
CA GLU A 112 -57.42 125.40 10.47
C GLU A 112 -57.42 126.68 11.32
N ASP A 113 -56.29 127.01 11.94
CA ASP A 113 -56.10 128.24 12.72
C ASP A 113 -56.28 129.50 11.86
N ALA A 114 -55.57 129.59 10.73
CA ALA A 114 -55.65 130.75 9.82
C ALA A 114 -57.06 130.95 9.26
N ARG A 115 -57.78 129.85 8.98
CA ARG A 115 -59.17 129.90 8.51
C ARG A 115 -60.12 130.37 9.60
N SER A 116 -59.99 129.86 10.83
CA SER A 116 -60.81 130.29 11.97
C SER A 116 -60.61 131.77 12.30
N ALA A 117 -59.43 132.32 12.01
CA ALA A 117 -59.09 133.74 12.13
C ALA A 117 -59.53 134.61 10.92
N GLY A 118 -60.16 134.03 9.88
CA GLY A 118 -60.64 134.74 8.70
C GLY A 118 -59.55 135.19 7.71
N GLN A 119 -58.35 134.61 7.76
CA GLN A 119 -57.18 135.03 6.96
C GLN A 119 -57.08 134.30 5.60
N GLU A 120 -58.00 134.58 4.66
CA GLU A 120 -58.09 133.85 3.37
C GLU A 120 -56.77 133.77 2.56
N GLN A 121 -55.98 134.85 2.57
CA GLN A 121 -54.71 134.89 1.82
C GLN A 121 -53.64 133.98 2.46
N GLN A 122 -53.65 133.83 3.78
CA GLN A 122 -52.73 132.94 4.50
C GLN A 122 -53.16 131.49 4.36
N THR A 123 -54.45 131.19 4.49
CA THR A 123 -55.04 129.86 4.24
C THR A 123 -54.71 129.33 2.84
N SER A 124 -54.82 130.17 1.80
CA SER A 124 -54.51 129.77 0.43
C SER A 124 -53.02 129.45 0.21
N ARG A 125 -52.12 130.21 0.86
CA ARG A 125 -50.66 129.93 0.80
C ARG A 125 -50.31 128.63 1.51
N LEU A 126 -50.83 128.42 2.71
CA LEU A 126 -50.61 127.21 3.49
C LEU A 126 -51.22 125.98 2.79
N LEU A 127 -52.40 126.10 2.17
CA LEU A 127 -53.00 125.03 1.37
C LEU A 127 -52.10 124.61 0.20
N PHE A 128 -51.51 125.58 -0.50
CA PHE A 128 -50.59 125.26 -1.59
C PHE A 128 -49.35 124.52 -1.08
N GLN A 129 -48.80 124.93 0.07
CA GLN A 129 -47.69 124.24 0.73
C GLN A 129 -48.08 122.81 1.17
N ALA A 130 -49.21 122.65 1.85
CA ALA A 130 -49.73 121.37 2.29
C ALA A 130 -50.01 120.43 1.11
N SER A 131 -50.66 120.91 0.05
CA SER A 131 -50.98 120.07 -1.12
C SER A 131 -49.72 119.66 -1.89
N ARG A 132 -48.70 120.52 -1.95
CA ARG A 132 -47.39 120.16 -2.51
C ARG A 132 -46.69 119.11 -1.65
N LEU A 133 -46.68 119.29 -0.32
CA LEU A 133 -46.03 118.36 0.61
C LEU A 133 -46.74 116.99 0.64
N GLY A 134 -48.07 116.97 0.66
CA GLY A 134 -48.86 115.74 0.58
C GLY A 134 -48.63 114.95 -0.72
N ASN A 135 -48.54 115.64 -1.88
CA ASN A 135 -48.15 114.99 -3.15
C ASN A 135 -46.72 114.40 -3.07
N ASP A 136 -45.77 115.15 -2.49
CA ASP A 136 -44.39 114.71 -2.36
C ASP A 136 -44.27 113.47 -1.44
N ILE A 137 -45.00 113.47 -0.32
CA ILE A 137 -45.09 112.33 0.60
C ILE A 137 -45.64 111.09 -0.13
N GLY A 138 -46.77 111.19 -0.82
CA GLY A 138 -47.35 110.09 -1.58
C GLY A 138 -46.37 109.54 -2.64
N SER A 139 -45.74 110.42 -3.42
CA SER A 139 -44.76 110.03 -4.43
C SER A 139 -43.53 109.36 -3.83
N ARG A 140 -43.03 109.82 -2.68
CA ARG A 140 -41.92 109.18 -1.96
C ARG A 140 -42.29 107.79 -1.47
N ILE A 141 -43.50 107.61 -0.94
CA ILE A 141 -43.97 106.28 -0.51
C ILE A 141 -44.02 105.32 -1.70
N GLU A 142 -44.56 105.75 -2.85
CA GLU A 142 -44.57 104.95 -4.08
C GLU A 142 -43.17 104.61 -4.58
N GLN A 143 -42.23 105.56 -4.54
CA GLN A 143 -40.83 105.33 -4.90
C GLN A 143 -40.16 104.30 -3.98
N ILE A 144 -40.44 104.34 -2.68
CA ILE A 144 -39.93 103.36 -1.71
C ILE A 144 -40.43 101.95 -2.08
N VAL A 145 -41.73 101.81 -2.36
CA VAL A 145 -42.32 100.52 -2.77
C VAL A 145 -41.72 100.03 -4.09
N ALA A 146 -41.63 100.89 -5.11
CA ALA A 146 -41.06 100.55 -6.41
C ALA A 146 -39.58 100.14 -6.32
N ASN A 147 -38.79 100.80 -5.47
CA ASN A 147 -37.39 100.44 -5.24
C ASN A 147 -37.26 99.11 -4.48
N SER A 148 -38.14 98.85 -3.51
CA SER A 148 -38.24 97.57 -2.82
C SER A 148 -38.56 96.42 -3.78
N GLU A 149 -39.58 96.57 -4.64
CA GLU A 149 -39.96 95.54 -5.62
C GLU A 149 -38.83 95.21 -6.62
N ARG A 150 -38.10 96.23 -7.10
CA ARG A 150 -36.92 96.02 -7.96
C ARG A 150 -35.80 95.28 -7.20
N GLY A 151 -35.52 95.67 -5.96
CA GLY A 151 -34.53 95.01 -5.12
C GLY A 151 -34.83 93.53 -4.90
N VAL A 152 -36.10 93.19 -4.62
CA VAL A 152 -36.56 91.80 -4.47
C VAL A 152 -36.42 91.01 -5.78
N ALA A 153 -36.79 91.60 -6.91
CA ALA A 153 -36.68 90.94 -8.22
C ALA A 153 -35.22 90.65 -8.59
N GLU A 154 -34.30 91.58 -8.33
CA GLU A 154 -32.86 91.39 -8.54
C GLU A 154 -32.27 90.35 -7.59
N ALA A 155 -32.62 90.40 -6.30
CA ALA A 155 -32.19 89.43 -5.30
C ALA A 155 -32.66 88.00 -5.63
N ASN A 156 -33.86 87.86 -6.22
CA ASN A 156 -34.39 86.60 -6.70
C ASN A 156 -33.65 86.09 -7.94
N ARG A 157 -33.37 86.95 -8.94
CA ARG A 157 -32.57 86.56 -10.11
C ARG A 157 -31.18 86.09 -9.72
N GLN A 158 -30.50 86.82 -8.84
CA GLN A 158 -29.18 86.43 -8.34
C GLN A 158 -29.22 85.09 -7.59
N PHE A 159 -30.28 84.83 -6.82
CA PHE A 159 -30.45 83.57 -6.11
C PHE A 159 -30.66 82.39 -7.04
N LEU A 160 -31.55 82.53 -8.03
CA LEU A 160 -31.77 81.48 -9.03
C LEU A 160 -30.49 81.17 -9.80
N ALA A 161 -29.71 82.18 -10.18
CA ALA A 161 -28.41 81.98 -10.83
C ALA A 161 -27.41 81.25 -9.90
N ARG A 162 -27.34 81.62 -8.61
CA ARG A 162 -26.50 80.91 -7.62
C ARG A 162 -26.96 79.47 -7.42
N LEU A 163 -28.26 79.20 -7.40
CA LEU A 163 -28.81 77.86 -7.31
C LEU A 163 -28.48 77.02 -8.54
N GLN A 164 -28.65 77.57 -9.74
CA GLN A 164 -28.31 76.89 -11.00
C GLN A 164 -26.82 76.51 -11.05
N ASN A 165 -25.92 77.44 -10.75
CA ASN A 165 -24.48 77.16 -10.74
C ASN A 165 -24.11 76.11 -9.68
N ARG A 166 -24.71 76.19 -8.49
CA ARG A 166 -24.47 75.21 -7.43
C ARG A 166 -24.99 73.83 -7.82
N MET A 167 -26.17 73.74 -8.45
CA MET A 167 -26.74 72.49 -8.93
C MET A 167 -25.87 71.87 -10.04
N LEU A 168 -25.37 72.68 -10.97
CA LEU A 168 -24.48 72.22 -12.04
C LEU A 168 -23.16 71.69 -11.49
N PHE A 169 -22.57 72.37 -10.51
CA PHE A 169 -21.37 71.89 -9.82
C PHE A 169 -21.58 70.52 -9.15
N VAL A 170 -22.72 70.36 -8.46
CA VAL A 170 -23.09 69.08 -7.82
C VAL A 170 -23.22 67.98 -8.88
N LEU A 171 -23.91 68.23 -10.01
CA LEU A 171 -24.07 67.25 -11.09
C LEU A 171 -22.74 66.82 -11.70
N VAL A 172 -21.79 67.73 -11.89
CA VAL A 172 -20.45 67.40 -12.41
C VAL A 172 -19.70 66.47 -11.46
N ILE A 173 -19.75 66.75 -10.16
CA ILE A 173 -19.13 65.87 -9.15
C ILE A 173 -19.75 64.45 -9.23
N TYR A 174 -21.08 64.36 -9.32
CA TYR A 174 -21.75 63.06 -9.50
C TYR A 174 -21.28 62.32 -10.75
N GLY A 175 -21.20 63.01 -11.88
CA GLY A 175 -20.70 62.42 -13.12
C GLY A 175 -19.27 61.90 -12.99
N LEU A 176 -18.38 62.67 -12.34
CA LEU A 176 -16.99 62.28 -12.15
C LEU A 176 -16.85 61.05 -11.24
N ILE A 177 -17.62 61.00 -10.16
CA ILE A 177 -17.61 59.85 -9.23
C ILE A 177 -18.17 58.60 -9.93
N LEU A 178 -19.22 58.74 -10.75
CA LEU A 178 -19.78 57.62 -11.51
C LEU A 178 -18.75 57.03 -12.49
N VAL A 179 -18.06 57.90 -13.25
CA VAL A 179 -17.00 57.49 -14.17
C VAL A 179 -15.84 56.84 -13.41
N LEU A 180 -15.40 57.42 -12.30
CA LEU A 180 -14.34 56.84 -11.47
C LEU A 180 -14.73 55.46 -10.94
N SER A 181 -15.98 55.28 -10.52
CA SER A 181 -16.49 53.99 -10.04
C SER A 181 -16.52 52.95 -11.16
N LEU A 182 -16.91 53.34 -12.38
CA LEU A 182 -16.91 52.46 -13.54
C LEU A 182 -15.49 52.02 -13.91
N VAL A 183 -14.55 52.97 -13.96
CA VAL A 183 -13.12 52.68 -14.22
C VAL A 183 -12.56 51.76 -13.14
N LEU A 184 -12.80 52.05 -11.86
CA LEU A 184 -12.35 51.22 -10.76
C LEU A 184 -12.92 49.81 -10.83
N SER A 185 -14.19 49.65 -11.21
CA SER A 185 -14.81 48.34 -11.40
C SER A 185 -14.12 47.53 -12.50
N ILE A 186 -13.82 48.16 -13.64
CA ILE A 186 -13.11 47.51 -14.76
C ILE A 186 -11.69 47.12 -14.35
N VAL A 187 -11.00 48.00 -13.60
CA VAL A 187 -9.66 47.71 -13.09
C VAL A 187 -9.68 46.51 -12.16
N VAL A 188 -10.55 46.50 -11.14
CA VAL A 188 -10.68 45.39 -10.19
C VAL A 188 -11.01 44.08 -10.90
N GLU A 189 -11.93 44.11 -11.86
CA GLU A 189 -12.29 42.91 -12.61
C GLU A 189 -11.11 42.33 -13.41
N ARG A 190 -10.32 43.21 -14.04
CA ARG A 190 -9.16 42.78 -14.84
C ARG A 190 -7.93 42.44 -14.01
N SER A 191 -7.69 43.14 -12.90
CA SER A 191 -6.45 42.99 -12.12
C SER A 191 -6.58 42.01 -10.96
N ILE A 192 -7.79 41.69 -10.50
CA ILE A 192 -8.00 40.82 -9.33
C ILE A 192 -8.96 39.68 -9.67
N THR A 193 -10.20 40.00 -10.08
CA THR A 193 -11.25 38.99 -10.20
C THR A 193 -10.96 37.94 -11.26
N ARG A 194 -10.56 38.37 -12.46
CA ARG A 194 -10.30 37.45 -13.58
C ARG A 194 -9.07 36.56 -13.34
N PRO A 195 -7.88 37.07 -12.92
CA PRO A 195 -6.73 36.21 -12.62
C PRO A 195 -7.01 35.16 -11.53
N ILE A 196 -7.77 35.52 -10.48
CA ILE A 196 -8.16 34.57 -9.43
C ILE A 196 -9.09 33.48 -9.98
N ALA A 197 -10.03 33.84 -10.85
CA ALA A 197 -10.92 32.87 -11.49
C ALA A 197 -10.14 31.89 -12.39
N GLU A 198 -9.21 32.41 -13.20
CA GLU A 198 -8.35 31.59 -14.07
C GLU A 198 -7.43 30.65 -13.25
N LEU A 199 -6.84 31.14 -12.16
CA LEU A 199 -6.05 30.31 -11.23
C LEU A 199 -6.90 29.18 -10.63
N THR A 200 -8.13 29.49 -10.21
CA THR A 200 -9.04 28.53 -9.60
C THR A 200 -9.46 27.44 -10.59
N GLU A 201 -9.79 27.83 -11.82
CA GLU A 201 -10.18 26.90 -12.88
C GLU A 201 -9.04 25.92 -13.22
N ARG A 202 -7.81 26.43 -13.34
CA ARG A 202 -6.61 25.62 -13.63
C ARG A 202 -6.25 24.71 -12.47
N ALA A 203 -6.40 25.18 -11.23
CA ALA A 203 -6.22 24.34 -10.05
C ALA A 203 -7.22 23.17 -10.00
N ASP A 204 -8.48 23.40 -10.37
CA ASP A 204 -9.47 22.32 -10.44
C ASP A 204 -9.21 21.36 -11.62
N ALA A 205 -8.69 21.85 -12.75
CA ALA A 205 -8.21 20.99 -13.85
C ALA A 205 -7.05 20.08 -13.41
N PHE A 206 -6.06 20.65 -12.72
CA PHE A 206 -4.95 19.89 -12.13
C PHE A 206 -5.45 18.82 -11.15
N ARG A 207 -6.41 19.15 -10.27
CA ARG A 207 -7.04 18.20 -9.34
C ARG A 207 -7.76 17.04 -10.07
N ARG A 208 -8.27 17.28 -11.29
CA ARG A 208 -8.92 16.25 -12.13
C ARG A 208 -7.92 15.40 -12.94
N GLY A 209 -6.62 15.67 -12.84
CA GLY A 209 -5.57 14.90 -13.51
C GLY A 209 -5.00 15.54 -14.78
N ASP A 210 -5.42 16.76 -15.14
CA ASP A 210 -4.79 17.51 -16.23
C ASP A 210 -3.52 18.20 -15.73
N LEU A 211 -2.38 17.52 -15.88
CA LEU A 211 -1.07 18.03 -15.47
C LEU A 211 -0.50 19.04 -16.48
N ASP A 212 -1.14 19.28 -17.62
CA ASP A 212 -0.69 20.23 -18.65
C ASP A 212 -1.32 21.61 -18.52
N ALA A 213 -2.30 21.75 -17.63
CA ALA A 213 -2.95 23.02 -17.34
C ALA A 213 -1.97 24.04 -16.72
N THR A 214 -1.48 24.99 -17.52
CA THR A 214 -0.68 26.12 -17.03
C THR A 214 -1.52 27.36 -16.72
N VAL A 215 -1.20 28.05 -15.65
CA VAL A 215 -1.79 29.36 -15.33
C VAL A 215 -1.02 30.46 -16.07
N PRO A 216 -1.70 31.33 -16.85
CA PRO A 216 -1.04 32.43 -17.53
C PRO A 216 -0.43 33.43 -16.53
N VAL A 217 0.84 33.77 -16.74
CA VAL A 217 1.59 34.68 -15.86
C VAL A 217 1.57 36.07 -16.49
N VAL A 218 0.67 36.94 -16.04
CA VAL A 218 0.50 38.30 -16.57
C VAL A 218 0.66 39.31 -15.44
N GLY A 219 1.67 40.18 -15.56
CA GLY A 219 1.96 41.21 -14.57
C GLY A 219 3.23 40.93 -13.77
N SER A 220 3.35 41.59 -12.62
CA SER A 220 4.51 41.49 -11.71
C SER A 220 4.12 41.68 -10.24
N ASP A 221 2.89 41.32 -9.90
CA ASP A 221 2.31 41.44 -8.55
C ASP A 221 2.33 40.09 -7.80
N GLU A 222 1.71 40.05 -6.62
CA GLU A 222 1.61 38.86 -5.78
C GLU A 222 0.79 37.74 -6.45
N LEU A 223 -0.21 38.07 -7.27
CA LEU A 223 -0.97 37.08 -8.04
C LEU A 223 -0.09 36.43 -9.12
N THR A 224 0.80 37.22 -9.72
CA THR A 224 1.79 36.73 -10.68
C THR A 224 2.77 35.77 -10.01
N LEU A 225 3.25 36.10 -8.80
CA LEU A 225 4.13 35.21 -8.03
C LEU A 225 3.42 33.89 -7.72
N LEU A 226 2.16 33.94 -7.28
CA LEU A 226 1.36 32.75 -6.98
C LEU A 226 1.16 31.86 -8.23
N ALA A 227 0.89 32.45 -9.39
CA ALA A 227 0.78 31.72 -10.66
C ALA A 227 2.10 31.03 -11.04
N LYS A 228 3.25 31.68 -10.84
CA LYS A 228 4.57 31.06 -11.05
C LYS A 228 4.81 29.88 -10.12
N THR A 229 4.62 30.06 -8.82
CA THR A 229 4.80 28.97 -7.83
C THR A 229 3.86 27.81 -8.10
N PHE A 230 2.62 28.08 -8.53
CA PHE A 230 1.69 27.04 -8.92
C PHE A 230 2.17 26.25 -10.14
N ASN A 231 2.66 26.93 -11.20
CA ASN A 231 3.24 26.27 -12.37
C ASN A 231 4.51 25.46 -12.03
N GLU A 232 5.37 25.96 -11.13
CA GLU A 232 6.56 25.23 -10.65
C GLU A 232 6.18 23.94 -9.93
N MET A 233 5.16 23.99 -9.06
CA MET A 233 4.63 22.81 -8.37
C MET A 233 4.05 21.77 -9.36
N ILE A 234 3.31 22.20 -10.39
CA ILE A 234 2.80 21.31 -11.44
C ILE A 234 3.96 20.61 -12.16
N ALA A 235 5.02 21.36 -12.50
CA ALA A 235 6.19 20.81 -13.18
C ALA A 235 6.92 19.77 -12.30
N GLN A 236 7.10 20.04 -11.01
CA GLN A 236 7.70 19.09 -10.07
C GLN A 236 6.89 17.81 -9.92
N ILE A 237 5.55 17.92 -9.82
CA ILE A 237 4.68 16.75 -9.70
C ILE A 237 4.71 15.92 -10.98
N ARG A 238 4.69 16.55 -12.15
CA ARG A 238 4.82 15.86 -13.44
C ARG A 238 6.14 15.08 -13.54
N ASP A 239 7.25 15.69 -13.14
CA ASP A 239 8.56 15.03 -13.16
C ASP A 239 8.63 13.87 -12.15
N LEU A 240 8.06 14.05 -10.95
CA LEU A 240 7.94 12.98 -9.95
C LEU A 240 7.12 11.79 -10.47
N ILE A 241 5.96 12.05 -11.09
CA ILE A 241 5.12 10.98 -11.66
C ILE A 241 5.88 10.27 -12.78
N GLY A 242 6.47 11.00 -13.73
CA GLY A 242 7.22 10.38 -14.83
C GLY A 242 8.42 9.56 -14.37
N ASN A 243 9.16 10.04 -13.36
CA ASN A 243 10.26 9.29 -12.77
C ASN A 243 9.77 8.07 -11.97
N LEU A 244 8.65 8.19 -11.25
CA LEU A 244 8.07 7.07 -10.52
C LEU A 244 7.54 6.00 -11.47
N GLU A 245 6.85 6.39 -12.55
CA GLU A 245 6.37 5.48 -13.59
C GLU A 245 7.51 4.72 -14.25
N ARG A 246 8.60 5.41 -14.62
CA ARG A 246 9.80 4.78 -15.16
C ARG A 246 10.40 3.78 -14.16
N ARG A 247 10.53 4.18 -12.90
CA ARG A 247 11.11 3.32 -11.85
C ARG A 247 10.22 2.13 -11.51
N VAL A 248 8.90 2.30 -11.54
CA VAL A 248 7.93 1.21 -11.38
C VAL A 248 8.06 0.25 -12.56
N ALA A 249 8.08 0.75 -13.80
CA ALA A 249 8.23 -0.09 -14.98
C ALA A 249 9.53 -0.90 -14.97
N GLU A 250 10.67 -0.26 -14.65
CA GLU A 250 11.98 -0.93 -14.50
C GLU A 250 11.94 -2.02 -13.42
N ARG A 251 11.37 -1.72 -12.25
CA ARG A 251 11.26 -2.69 -11.14
C ARG A 251 10.28 -3.82 -11.43
N THR A 252 9.19 -3.54 -12.13
CA THR A 252 8.22 -4.56 -12.54
C THR A 252 8.85 -5.52 -13.55
N GLN A 253 9.65 -5.01 -14.48
CA GLN A 253 10.37 -5.83 -15.44
C GLN A 253 11.42 -6.72 -14.74
N ASP A 254 12.28 -6.13 -13.89
CA ASP A 254 13.29 -6.88 -13.11
C ASP A 254 12.64 -7.98 -12.24
N LEU A 255 11.51 -7.68 -11.58
CA LEU A 255 10.77 -8.69 -10.82
C LEU A 255 10.17 -9.79 -11.71
N ALA A 256 9.69 -9.45 -12.90
CA ALA A 256 9.15 -10.43 -13.85
C ALA A 256 10.24 -11.38 -14.34
N ASP A 257 11.41 -10.86 -14.70
CA ASP A 257 12.55 -11.65 -15.16
C ASP A 257 13.03 -12.62 -14.06
N ARG A 258 13.15 -12.13 -12.81
CA ARG A 258 13.47 -12.98 -11.64
C ARG A 258 12.42 -14.05 -11.37
N ALA A 259 11.13 -13.72 -11.51
CA ALA A 259 10.05 -14.68 -11.31
C ALA A 259 10.10 -15.82 -12.34
N VAL A 260 10.43 -15.50 -13.60
CA VAL A 260 10.60 -16.52 -14.66
C VAL A 260 11.80 -17.43 -14.36
N GLN A 261 12.93 -16.86 -13.94
CA GLN A 261 14.11 -17.63 -13.55
C GLN A 261 13.83 -18.57 -12.36
N MET A 262 13.17 -18.07 -11.31
CA MET A 262 12.76 -18.90 -10.16
C MET A 262 11.77 -20.00 -10.54
N ALA A 263 10.80 -19.70 -11.41
CA ALA A 263 9.85 -20.70 -11.90
C ALA A 263 10.57 -21.82 -12.68
N THR A 264 11.56 -21.45 -13.48
CA THR A 264 12.41 -22.39 -14.23
C THR A 264 13.20 -23.30 -13.28
N ALA A 265 13.83 -22.72 -12.26
CA ALA A 265 14.55 -23.51 -11.25
C ALA A 265 13.63 -24.48 -10.49
N ALA A 266 12.42 -24.04 -10.12
CA ALA A 266 11.43 -24.88 -9.45
C ALA A 266 10.85 -25.98 -10.35
N GLU A 267 10.76 -25.76 -11.67
CA GLU A 267 10.39 -26.80 -12.64
C GLU A 267 11.46 -27.87 -12.74
N VAL A 268 12.73 -27.49 -12.89
CA VAL A 268 13.87 -28.42 -12.92
C VAL A 268 13.94 -29.23 -11.63
N GLY A 269 13.84 -28.58 -10.47
CA GLY A 269 13.86 -29.26 -9.16
C GLY A 269 12.72 -30.27 -9.01
N ARG A 270 11.49 -29.92 -9.44
CA ARG A 270 10.34 -30.85 -9.40
C ARG A 270 10.51 -32.02 -10.36
N ALA A 271 11.01 -31.78 -11.56
CA ALA A 271 11.27 -32.84 -12.53
C ALA A 271 12.33 -33.82 -12.00
N ALA A 272 13.42 -33.29 -11.44
CA ALA A 272 14.49 -34.08 -10.81
C ALA A 272 13.94 -34.93 -9.66
N ALA A 273 13.17 -34.35 -8.74
CA ALA A 273 12.64 -35.07 -7.58
C ALA A 273 11.68 -36.23 -7.92
N SER A 274 11.13 -36.27 -9.14
CA SER A 274 10.23 -37.33 -9.59
C SER A 274 10.95 -38.59 -10.11
N ILE A 275 12.27 -38.52 -10.31
CA ILE A 275 13.07 -39.59 -10.89
C ILE A 275 13.83 -40.29 -9.75
N LEU A 276 13.59 -41.59 -9.58
CA LEU A 276 14.18 -42.39 -8.51
C LEU A 276 15.40 -43.21 -8.96
N ASP A 277 15.59 -43.37 -10.27
CA ASP A 277 16.74 -44.05 -10.85
C ASP A 277 17.93 -43.06 -10.97
N PRO A 278 19.08 -43.31 -10.31
CA PRO A 278 20.20 -42.36 -10.29
C PRO A 278 20.77 -42.01 -11.66
N ASP A 279 20.90 -43.00 -12.56
CA ASP A 279 21.48 -42.80 -13.90
C ASP A 279 20.55 -41.97 -14.80
N THR A 280 19.26 -42.32 -14.80
CA THR A 280 18.22 -41.57 -15.52
C THR A 280 18.09 -40.15 -14.97
N LEU A 281 18.17 -39.98 -13.65
CA LEU A 281 18.13 -38.67 -13.00
C LEU A 281 19.30 -37.80 -13.46
N ALA A 282 20.53 -38.34 -13.45
CA ALA A 282 21.73 -37.61 -13.82
C ALA A 282 21.63 -37.05 -15.24
N HIS A 283 21.27 -37.90 -16.21
CA HIS A 283 21.10 -37.50 -17.61
C HIS A 283 19.99 -36.46 -17.78
N ARG A 284 18.83 -36.70 -17.15
CA ARG A 284 17.67 -35.81 -17.33
C ARG A 284 17.89 -34.44 -16.72
N VAL A 285 18.57 -34.35 -15.57
CA VAL A 285 18.93 -33.07 -14.95
C VAL A 285 19.86 -32.28 -15.84
N VAL A 286 20.91 -32.93 -16.35
CA VAL A 286 21.90 -32.29 -17.22
C VAL A 286 21.25 -31.72 -18.48
N ASP A 287 20.40 -32.51 -19.15
CA ASP A 287 19.65 -32.06 -20.34
C ASP A 287 18.70 -30.89 -20.01
N LEU A 288 17.94 -30.99 -18.92
CA LEU A 288 16.98 -29.94 -18.53
C LEU A 288 17.68 -28.63 -18.18
N VAL A 289 18.79 -28.68 -17.45
CA VAL A 289 19.57 -27.49 -17.08
C VAL A 289 20.20 -26.88 -18.33
N GLN A 290 20.75 -27.70 -19.23
CA GLN A 290 21.32 -27.21 -20.48
C GLN A 290 20.27 -26.50 -21.35
N GLU A 291 19.12 -27.15 -21.59
CA GLU A 291 18.06 -26.63 -22.46
C GLU A 291 17.40 -25.38 -21.88
N ARG A 292 17.10 -25.36 -20.57
CA ARG A 292 16.34 -24.28 -19.94
C ARG A 292 17.17 -23.01 -19.75
N PHE A 293 18.47 -23.15 -19.51
CA PHE A 293 19.37 -22.01 -19.28
C PHE A 293 20.22 -21.67 -20.53
N GLY A 294 20.09 -22.43 -21.63
CA GLY A 294 20.77 -22.16 -22.89
C GLY A 294 22.30 -22.28 -22.78
N LEU A 295 22.77 -23.23 -21.99
CA LEU A 295 24.18 -23.38 -21.62
C LEU A 295 24.94 -24.18 -22.69
N TYR A 296 26.23 -23.89 -22.82
CA TYR A 296 27.10 -24.62 -23.75
C TYR A 296 27.30 -26.06 -23.30
N TYR A 297 27.58 -26.24 -22.01
CA TYR A 297 27.79 -27.55 -21.42
C TYR A 297 27.30 -27.57 -19.97
N VAL A 298 26.77 -28.71 -19.55
CA VAL A 298 26.41 -29.05 -18.19
C VAL A 298 26.95 -30.44 -17.85
N GLY A 299 27.56 -30.59 -16.68
CA GLY A 299 28.05 -31.86 -16.17
C GLY A 299 27.61 -32.10 -14.74
N LEU A 300 27.08 -33.29 -14.44
CA LEU A 300 26.77 -33.71 -13.09
C LEU A 300 27.88 -34.64 -12.58
N PHE A 301 28.63 -34.16 -11.60
CA PHE A 301 29.68 -34.94 -10.95
C PHE A 301 29.21 -35.38 -9.58
N LEU A 302 29.35 -36.67 -9.25
CA LEU A 302 29.09 -37.17 -7.92
C LEU A 302 30.36 -37.69 -7.26
N THR A 303 30.49 -37.45 -5.95
CA THR A 303 31.62 -37.95 -5.18
C THR A 303 31.55 -39.46 -5.00
N ASP A 304 32.73 -40.10 -4.99
CA ASP A 304 32.89 -41.48 -4.55
C ASP A 304 32.60 -41.63 -3.04
N PRO A 305 32.43 -42.87 -2.54
CA PRO A 305 32.14 -43.09 -1.12
C PRO A 305 33.22 -42.57 -0.16
N GLU A 306 34.47 -42.49 -0.62
CA GLU A 306 35.62 -42.02 0.16
C GLU A 306 35.75 -40.48 0.14
N GLY A 307 35.09 -39.81 -0.81
CA GLY A 307 35.13 -38.36 -1.00
C GLY A 307 36.42 -37.85 -1.65
N GLU A 308 37.22 -38.72 -2.26
CA GLU A 308 38.51 -38.39 -2.88
C GLU A 308 38.35 -37.90 -4.32
N TYR A 309 37.39 -38.47 -5.06
CA TYR A 309 37.15 -38.14 -6.46
C TYR A 309 35.70 -37.78 -6.74
N ALA A 310 35.49 -36.80 -7.61
CA ALA A 310 34.22 -36.46 -8.22
C ALA A 310 34.17 -37.09 -9.62
N LEU A 311 33.27 -38.07 -9.81
CA LEU A 311 33.09 -38.81 -11.05
C LEU A 311 31.96 -38.20 -11.87
N LEU A 312 32.19 -37.99 -13.16
CA LEU A 312 31.14 -37.55 -14.07
C LEU A 312 30.10 -38.66 -14.22
N GLN A 313 28.87 -38.40 -13.77
CA GLN A 313 27.74 -39.33 -13.90
C GLN A 313 26.95 -39.09 -15.19
N ALA A 314 26.84 -37.84 -15.60
CA ALA A 314 26.23 -37.47 -16.87
C ALA A 314 26.80 -36.14 -17.33
N GLY A 315 26.99 -36.00 -18.65
CA GLY A 315 27.39 -34.73 -19.27
C GLY A 315 26.57 -34.45 -20.53
N SER A 316 26.28 -33.17 -20.78
CA SER A 316 25.45 -32.78 -21.91
C SER A 316 26.19 -32.89 -23.24
N GLY A 317 25.46 -33.24 -24.30
CA GLY A 317 25.98 -33.27 -25.66
C GLY A 317 27.07 -34.33 -25.91
N ALA A 318 27.71 -34.25 -27.08
CA ALA A 318 28.71 -35.25 -27.51
C ALA A 318 29.97 -35.26 -26.63
N ALA A 319 30.38 -34.11 -26.11
CA ALA A 319 31.53 -34.00 -25.21
C ALA A 319 31.25 -34.71 -23.87
N GLY A 320 30.06 -34.52 -23.30
CA GLY A 320 29.63 -35.19 -22.08
C GLY A 320 29.60 -36.71 -22.21
N GLN A 321 28.95 -37.22 -23.25
CA GLN A 321 28.90 -38.66 -23.55
C GLN A 321 30.30 -39.28 -23.73
N ALA A 322 31.21 -38.57 -24.40
CA ALA A 322 32.57 -39.04 -24.59
C ALA A 322 33.36 -39.08 -23.26
N MET A 323 33.15 -38.12 -22.36
CA MET A 323 33.78 -38.10 -21.03
C MET A 323 33.20 -39.17 -20.10
N GLU A 324 31.89 -39.37 -20.13
CA GLU A 324 31.21 -40.41 -19.35
C GLU A 324 31.70 -41.81 -19.74
N ALA A 325 31.78 -42.10 -21.04
CA ALA A 325 32.31 -43.37 -21.54
C ALA A 325 33.78 -43.64 -21.14
N GLN A 326 34.54 -42.59 -20.81
CA GLN A 326 35.93 -42.69 -20.34
C GLN A 326 36.04 -42.80 -18.82
N GLY A 327 34.93 -42.73 -18.08
CA GLY A 327 34.93 -42.71 -16.62
C GLY A 327 35.64 -41.48 -16.06
N TYR A 328 35.40 -40.31 -16.68
CA TYR A 328 36.08 -39.07 -16.33
C TYR A 328 35.92 -38.72 -14.85
N ARG A 329 37.04 -38.49 -14.16
CA ARG A 329 37.09 -38.25 -12.72
C ARG A 329 38.03 -37.10 -12.39
N LEU A 330 37.65 -36.30 -11.40
CA LEU A 330 38.40 -35.14 -10.92
C LEU A 330 38.69 -35.31 -9.43
N GLN A 331 39.90 -34.96 -9.00
CA GLN A 331 40.27 -35.05 -7.58
C GLN A 331 39.58 -33.94 -6.78
N VAL A 332 38.93 -34.30 -5.67
CA VAL A 332 38.33 -33.35 -4.74
C VAL A 332 39.45 -32.56 -4.05
N GLY A 333 39.36 -31.22 -4.08
CA GLY A 333 40.40 -30.31 -3.59
C GLY A 333 41.62 -30.19 -4.51
N GLY A 334 41.63 -30.87 -5.67
CA GLY A 334 42.66 -30.71 -6.70
C GLY A 334 42.49 -29.45 -7.54
N ASP A 335 43.22 -29.37 -8.64
CA ASP A 335 43.29 -28.17 -9.50
C ASP A 335 42.14 -28.10 -10.53
N SER A 336 40.90 -28.36 -10.11
CA SER A 336 39.70 -28.22 -10.96
C SER A 336 38.61 -27.45 -10.26
N MET A 337 37.79 -26.70 -11.02
CA MET A 337 36.66 -25.94 -10.48
C MET A 337 35.67 -26.84 -9.72
N VAL A 338 35.34 -27.99 -10.29
CA VAL A 338 34.52 -29.04 -9.66
C VAL A 338 35.15 -29.57 -8.37
N GLY A 339 36.43 -29.94 -8.41
CA GLY A 339 37.15 -30.44 -7.24
C GLY A 339 37.21 -29.43 -6.10
N GLN A 340 37.46 -28.16 -6.41
CA GLN A 340 37.49 -27.06 -5.45
C GLN A 340 36.11 -26.72 -4.89
N ALA A 341 35.06 -26.72 -5.74
CA ALA A 341 33.69 -26.51 -5.29
C ALA A 341 33.27 -27.57 -4.26
N CYS A 342 33.61 -28.83 -4.52
CA CYS A 342 33.37 -29.93 -3.60
C CYS A 342 34.14 -29.76 -2.28
N ALA A 343 35.44 -29.44 -2.33
CA ALA A 343 36.27 -29.33 -1.13
C ALA A 343 35.93 -28.12 -0.26
N LEU A 344 35.66 -26.97 -0.87
CA LEU A 344 35.38 -25.71 -0.17
C LEU A 344 33.91 -25.52 0.18
N ARG A 345 33.02 -26.36 -0.36
CA ARG A 345 31.57 -26.32 -0.14
C ARG A 345 30.94 -24.97 -0.52
N ARG A 346 31.47 -24.33 -1.55
CA ARG A 346 30.97 -23.06 -2.07
C ARG A 346 31.07 -23.04 -3.61
N PRO A 347 30.21 -22.26 -4.28
CA PRO A 347 30.32 -22.04 -5.71
C PRO A 347 31.73 -21.60 -6.10
N ARG A 348 32.24 -22.11 -7.22
CA ARG A 348 33.45 -21.61 -7.87
C ARG A 348 33.06 -20.98 -9.19
N ILE A 349 33.40 -19.72 -9.38
CA ILE A 349 32.98 -18.92 -10.53
C ILE A 349 34.23 -18.49 -11.29
N ALA A 350 34.25 -18.72 -12.59
CA ALA A 350 35.23 -18.17 -13.52
C ALA A 350 34.47 -17.48 -14.67
N LEU A 351 34.33 -16.15 -14.59
CA LEU A 351 33.59 -15.38 -15.60
C LEU A 351 34.36 -15.20 -16.91
N ASN A 352 35.69 -15.18 -16.86
CA ASN A 352 36.53 -15.11 -18.04
C ASN A 352 37.69 -16.09 -17.91
N VAL A 353 37.56 -17.20 -18.62
CA VAL A 353 38.50 -18.30 -18.53
C VAL A 353 39.76 -17.96 -19.34
N GLY A 354 40.92 -17.89 -18.67
CA GLY A 354 42.23 -17.64 -19.31
C GLY A 354 42.88 -16.30 -18.97
N GLN A 355 42.24 -15.41 -18.22
CA GLN A 355 42.87 -14.22 -17.64
C GLN A 355 43.40 -14.51 -16.22
N ALA A 356 44.53 -13.90 -15.84
CA ALA A 356 45.00 -13.94 -14.45
C ALA A 356 44.25 -12.89 -13.60
N VAL A 357 43.99 -13.25 -12.34
CA VAL A 357 43.24 -12.51 -11.31
C VAL A 357 43.37 -10.98 -11.41
N SER A 358 42.23 -10.28 -11.46
CA SER A 358 42.15 -8.84 -11.19
C SER A 358 42.33 -8.59 -9.69
N GLU A 359 43.24 -7.68 -9.31
CA GLU A 359 43.56 -7.32 -7.91
C GLU A 359 42.33 -6.86 -7.08
N ASP A 360 41.21 -6.49 -7.72
CA ASP A 360 39.99 -5.99 -7.08
C ASP A 360 39.04 -7.10 -6.53
N ARG A 361 39.17 -8.37 -6.95
CA ARG A 361 38.24 -9.48 -6.59
C ARG A 361 38.98 -10.77 -6.18
N PRO A 362 39.47 -10.87 -4.91
CA PRO A 362 40.25 -12.01 -4.42
C PRO A 362 39.45 -13.31 -4.21
N ASP A 363 38.12 -13.27 -4.38
CA ASP A 363 37.20 -14.41 -4.30
C ASP A 363 37.16 -15.27 -5.58
N VAL A 364 37.68 -14.75 -6.70
CA VAL A 364 37.72 -15.42 -8.01
C VAL A 364 39.11 -16.05 -8.20
N GLU A 365 39.42 -17.17 -7.52
CA GLU A 365 40.63 -17.93 -7.88
C GLU A 365 40.33 -18.77 -9.12
N ILE A 366 41.04 -18.45 -10.20
CA ILE A 366 40.94 -19.10 -11.50
C ILE A 366 41.84 -20.33 -11.47
N ILE A 367 41.23 -21.51 -11.35
CA ILE A 367 41.92 -22.78 -11.51
C ILE A 367 41.25 -23.51 -12.68
N ARG A 368 41.70 -23.20 -13.90
CA ARG A 368 41.21 -23.84 -15.13
C ARG A 368 41.93 -25.16 -15.33
N PHE A 369 41.17 -26.21 -15.58
CA PHE A 369 41.65 -27.43 -16.23
C PHE A 369 41.31 -27.33 -17.73
N ASP A 370 42.32 -27.32 -18.61
CA ASP A 370 42.10 -27.35 -20.05
C ASP A 370 41.48 -28.70 -20.45
N ASN A 371 40.17 -28.72 -20.70
CA ASN A 371 39.49 -29.90 -21.23
C ASN A 371 39.47 -29.85 -22.77
N PRO A 372 40.22 -30.73 -23.47
CA PRO A 372 40.26 -30.73 -24.94
C PRO A 372 38.91 -30.98 -25.61
N LEU A 373 37.95 -31.56 -24.88
CA LEU A 373 36.60 -31.84 -25.38
C LEU A 373 35.66 -30.63 -25.28
N LEU A 374 36.05 -29.57 -24.56
CA LEU A 374 35.28 -28.34 -24.38
C LEU A 374 36.13 -27.09 -24.73
N PRO A 375 36.57 -26.95 -25.99
CA PRO A 375 37.52 -25.90 -26.38
C PRO A 375 36.91 -24.49 -26.37
N GLU A 376 35.59 -24.37 -26.48
CA GLU A 376 34.90 -23.08 -26.58
C GLU A 376 34.52 -22.47 -25.22
N THR A 377 34.91 -23.10 -24.10
CA THR A 377 34.58 -22.61 -22.75
C THR A 377 35.30 -21.31 -22.43
N GLN A 378 34.50 -20.26 -22.21
CA GLN A 378 34.96 -18.91 -21.84
C GLN A 378 34.46 -18.46 -20.47
N ALA A 379 33.40 -19.08 -19.93
CA ALA A 379 32.98 -18.94 -18.53
C ALA A 379 32.59 -20.31 -17.97
N GLU A 380 32.88 -20.55 -16.68
CA GLU A 380 32.62 -21.80 -15.97
C GLU A 380 32.12 -21.52 -14.55
N LEU A 381 31.14 -22.29 -14.11
CA LEU A 381 30.55 -22.21 -12.79
C LEU A 381 30.36 -23.63 -12.24
N ALA A 382 31.08 -23.95 -11.17
CA ALA A 382 30.94 -25.22 -10.47
C ALA A 382 30.17 -25.02 -9.15
N LEU A 383 29.02 -25.65 -9.05
CA LEU A 383 28.04 -25.49 -7.96
C LEU A 383 28.04 -26.76 -7.11
N PRO A 384 28.39 -26.70 -5.82
CA PRO A 384 28.42 -27.89 -4.98
C PRO A 384 27.00 -28.41 -4.71
N LEU A 385 26.85 -29.72 -4.75
CA LEU A 385 25.62 -30.44 -4.40
C LEU A 385 25.69 -30.81 -2.92
N ILE A 386 25.04 -30.02 -2.07
CA ILE A 386 25.16 -30.14 -0.61
C ILE A 386 23.82 -30.57 -0.01
N VAL A 387 23.85 -31.61 0.83
CA VAL A 387 22.70 -32.00 1.66
C VAL A 387 23.17 -32.07 3.11
N GLY A 388 22.69 -31.14 3.94
CA GLY A 388 23.18 -30.97 5.31
C GLY A 388 24.69 -30.73 5.35
N ASP A 389 25.41 -31.57 6.09
CA ASP A 389 26.87 -31.49 6.20
C ASP A 389 27.62 -32.35 5.17
N ARG A 390 26.95 -32.93 4.18
CA ARG A 390 27.59 -33.79 3.17
C ARG A 390 27.61 -33.15 1.79
N VAL A 391 28.76 -33.21 1.12
CA VAL A 391 28.91 -32.87 -0.30
C VAL A 391 28.73 -34.14 -1.12
N LEU A 392 27.70 -34.17 -1.96
CA LEU A 392 27.37 -35.30 -2.82
C LEU A 392 28.08 -35.24 -4.16
N GLY A 393 28.61 -34.07 -4.54
CA GLY A 393 29.10 -33.80 -5.87
C GLY A 393 29.12 -32.32 -6.22
N ALA A 394 29.18 -32.02 -7.51
CA ALA A 394 28.98 -30.68 -8.05
C ALA A 394 28.26 -30.72 -9.39
N LEU A 395 27.47 -29.68 -9.67
CA LEU A 395 26.93 -29.37 -10.99
C LEU A 395 27.85 -28.35 -11.65
N ASP A 396 28.48 -28.75 -12.74
CA ASP A 396 29.33 -27.91 -13.56
C ASP A 396 28.52 -27.32 -14.72
N VAL A 397 28.61 -26.02 -14.95
CA VAL A 397 27.98 -25.35 -16.09
C VAL A 397 28.97 -24.42 -16.78
N GLN A 398 28.95 -24.44 -18.11
CA GLN A 398 29.91 -23.72 -18.93
C GLN A 398 29.21 -22.94 -20.04
N ALA A 399 29.80 -21.81 -20.42
CA ALA A 399 29.32 -20.91 -21.47
C ALA A 399 30.44 -20.53 -22.44
N THR A 400 30.06 -20.22 -23.69
CA THR A 400 30.99 -19.81 -24.76
C THR A 400 31.28 -18.31 -24.78
N GLN A 401 30.62 -17.53 -23.93
CA GLN A 401 30.81 -16.08 -23.82
C GLN A 401 31.47 -15.73 -22.49
N PRO A 402 32.40 -14.75 -22.44
CA PRO A 402 32.91 -14.24 -21.19
C PRO A 402 31.81 -13.46 -20.45
N ASP A 403 31.89 -13.41 -19.13
CA ASP A 403 30.93 -12.74 -18.24
C ASP A 403 29.48 -13.20 -18.45
N ALA A 404 29.29 -14.45 -18.87
CA ALA A 404 27.97 -15.01 -19.17
C ALA A 404 27.05 -15.19 -17.94
N PHE A 405 27.62 -15.21 -16.73
CA PHE A 405 26.89 -15.44 -15.48
C PHE A 405 26.81 -14.16 -14.66
N ALA A 406 25.63 -13.56 -14.62
CA ALA A 406 25.34 -12.46 -13.69
C ALA A 406 25.11 -13.00 -12.26
N GLU A 407 25.25 -12.13 -11.25
CA GLU A 407 25.17 -12.51 -9.83
C GLU A 407 23.81 -13.14 -9.46
N ASP A 408 22.72 -12.61 -10.02
CA ASP A 408 21.36 -13.16 -9.88
C ASP A 408 21.22 -14.56 -10.51
N GLN A 409 21.83 -14.80 -11.67
CA GLN A 409 21.82 -16.11 -12.30
C GLN A 409 22.60 -17.16 -11.51
N ILE A 410 23.70 -16.76 -10.85
CA ILE A 410 24.48 -17.66 -9.99
C ILE A 410 23.63 -18.13 -8.81
N GLU A 411 22.87 -17.23 -8.17
CA GLU A 411 21.95 -17.59 -7.09
C GLU A 411 20.87 -18.58 -7.55
N VAL A 412 20.29 -18.34 -8.73
CA VAL A 412 19.26 -19.22 -9.29
C VAL A 412 19.83 -20.60 -9.64
N LEU A 413 21.02 -20.67 -10.23
CA LEU A 413 21.67 -21.93 -10.56
C LEU A 413 22.12 -22.70 -9.30
N GLN A 414 22.55 -22.00 -8.24
CA GLN A 414 22.82 -22.65 -6.95
C GLN A 414 21.53 -23.25 -6.36
N LEU A 415 20.39 -22.56 -6.46
CA LEU A 415 19.11 -23.12 -6.03
C LEU A 415 18.75 -24.39 -6.81
N VAL A 416 19.03 -24.43 -8.12
CA VAL A 416 18.87 -25.65 -8.92
C VAL A 416 19.79 -26.76 -8.41
N ALA A 417 21.08 -26.45 -8.18
CA ALA A 417 22.05 -27.40 -7.64
C ALA A 417 21.59 -27.97 -6.28
N ASP A 418 21.04 -27.14 -5.39
CA ASP A 418 20.49 -27.59 -4.11
C ASP A 418 19.33 -28.58 -4.28
N GLN A 419 18.40 -28.30 -5.20
CA GLN A 419 17.29 -29.23 -5.50
C GLN A 419 17.77 -30.53 -6.14
N VAL A 420 18.76 -30.44 -7.03
CA VAL A 420 19.39 -31.62 -7.64
C VAL A 420 20.09 -32.45 -6.59
N ALA A 421 20.78 -31.83 -5.61
CA ALA A 421 21.44 -32.54 -4.51
C ALA A 421 20.43 -33.37 -3.70
N VAL A 422 19.26 -32.79 -3.39
CA VAL A 422 18.18 -33.50 -2.69
C VAL A 422 17.63 -34.65 -3.55
N ALA A 423 17.39 -34.44 -4.84
CA ALA A 423 16.91 -35.48 -5.74
C ALA A 423 17.91 -36.65 -5.86
N VAL A 424 19.20 -36.35 -6.02
CA VAL A 424 20.28 -37.33 -6.08
C VAL A 424 20.38 -38.12 -4.77
N GLN A 425 20.26 -37.45 -3.62
CA GLN A 425 20.23 -38.13 -2.32
C GLN A 425 19.04 -39.09 -2.22
N ASN A 426 17.86 -38.66 -2.67
CA ASN A 426 16.66 -39.49 -2.63
C ASN A 426 16.76 -40.70 -3.56
N ALA A 427 17.26 -40.52 -4.79
CA ALA A 427 17.48 -41.62 -5.74
C ALA A 427 18.49 -42.63 -5.20
N ARG A 428 19.62 -42.16 -4.64
CA ARG A 428 20.62 -43.03 -3.99
C ARG A 428 20.05 -43.82 -2.80
N LEU A 429 19.29 -43.16 -1.93
CA LEU A 429 18.64 -43.83 -0.79
C LEU A 429 17.62 -44.88 -1.24
N PHE A 430 16.87 -44.60 -2.30
CA PHE A 430 15.89 -45.53 -2.84
C PHE A 430 16.56 -46.76 -3.45
N ASP A 431 17.61 -46.57 -4.25
CA ASP A 431 18.41 -47.64 -4.84
C ASP A 431 19.08 -48.53 -3.76
N GLU A 432 19.59 -47.92 -2.69
CA GLU A 432 20.14 -48.64 -1.53
C GLU A 432 19.07 -49.51 -0.84
N ILE A 433 17.87 -48.96 -0.62
CA ILE A 433 16.74 -49.70 -0.04
C ILE A 433 16.32 -50.87 -0.94
N GLU A 434 16.22 -50.67 -2.25
CA GLU A 434 15.88 -51.75 -3.19
C GLU A 434 16.93 -52.85 -3.17
N THR A 435 18.21 -52.48 -3.23
CA THR A 435 19.33 -53.42 -3.19
C THR A 435 19.34 -54.23 -1.89
N MET A 436 19.14 -53.57 -0.74
CA MET A 436 19.03 -54.24 0.56
C MET A 436 17.83 -55.20 0.61
N LEU A 437 16.67 -54.78 0.12
CA LEU A 437 15.46 -55.62 0.10
C LEU A 437 15.64 -56.84 -0.81
N GLN A 438 16.30 -56.67 -1.96
CA GLN A 438 16.62 -57.79 -2.86
C GLN A 438 17.59 -58.77 -2.19
N ALA A 439 18.65 -58.27 -1.55
CA ALA A 439 19.61 -59.10 -0.82
C ALA A 439 18.95 -59.86 0.34
N GLU A 440 18.08 -59.21 1.10
CA GLU A 440 17.29 -59.82 2.17
C GLU A 440 16.40 -60.95 1.63
N ARG A 441 15.65 -60.70 0.55
CA ARG A 441 14.79 -61.72 -0.10
C ARG A 441 15.60 -62.93 -0.55
N GLN A 442 16.77 -62.71 -1.16
CA GLN A 442 17.64 -63.80 -1.59
C GLN A 442 18.17 -64.61 -0.40
N MET A 443 18.62 -63.95 0.67
CA MET A 443 19.10 -64.60 1.88
C MET A 443 18.01 -65.45 2.56
N TYR A 444 16.80 -64.91 2.71
CA TYR A 444 15.67 -65.66 3.26
C TYR A 444 15.29 -66.87 2.40
N GLY A 445 15.30 -66.73 1.07
CA GLY A 445 15.05 -67.85 0.15
C GLY A 445 16.06 -68.99 0.32
N GLN A 446 17.34 -68.66 0.43
CA GLN A 446 18.41 -69.65 0.67
C GLN A 446 18.25 -70.35 2.03
N ILE A 447 18.04 -69.61 3.11
CA ILE A 447 17.85 -70.16 4.46
C ILE A 447 16.63 -71.11 4.50
N SER A 448 15.53 -70.71 3.86
CA SER A 448 14.32 -71.54 3.78
C SER A 448 14.60 -72.85 3.04
N ARG A 449 15.24 -72.80 1.86
CA ARG A 449 15.59 -73.98 1.06
C ARG A 449 16.50 -74.95 1.81
N GLU A 450 17.53 -74.44 2.48
CA GLU A 450 18.44 -75.27 3.28
C GLU A 450 17.75 -75.92 4.47
N ALA A 451 16.86 -75.18 5.14
CA ALA A 451 16.10 -75.72 6.26
C ALA A 451 15.14 -76.84 5.81
N TRP A 452 14.45 -76.65 4.68
CA TRP A 452 13.60 -77.69 4.07
C TRP A 452 14.41 -78.90 3.63
N THR A 453 15.56 -78.71 2.97
CA THR A 453 16.45 -79.80 2.55
C THR A 453 16.94 -80.62 3.74
N ARG A 454 17.31 -79.95 4.85
CA ARG A 454 17.72 -80.63 6.09
C ARG A 454 16.56 -81.39 6.74
N LEU A 455 15.35 -80.82 6.72
CA LEU A 455 14.17 -81.45 7.27
C LEU A 455 13.82 -82.71 6.45
N ILE A 456 13.68 -82.59 5.14
CA ILE A 456 13.33 -83.70 4.25
C ILE A 456 14.34 -84.86 4.35
N ARG A 457 15.64 -84.57 4.48
CA ARG A 457 16.68 -85.61 4.68
C ARG A 457 16.58 -86.34 6.02
N ARG A 458 15.97 -85.72 7.03
CA ARG A 458 15.90 -86.26 8.40
C ARG A 458 14.61 -87.06 8.64
N TYR A 459 13.55 -86.79 7.88
CA TYR A 459 12.30 -87.53 8.00
C TYR A 459 12.38 -88.85 7.22
N PRO A 460 12.12 -90.00 7.88
CA PRO A 460 12.26 -91.32 7.25
C PRO A 460 11.15 -91.62 6.24
N VAL A 461 10.03 -90.91 6.30
CA VAL A 461 8.86 -91.06 5.42
C VAL A 461 8.84 -89.88 4.46
N ARG A 462 8.98 -90.13 3.15
CA ARG A 462 9.02 -89.10 2.10
C ARG A 462 7.65 -88.54 1.71
N GLY A 463 6.57 -89.21 2.11
CA GLY A 463 5.20 -88.80 1.88
C GLY A 463 4.23 -89.94 2.22
N TYR A 464 2.96 -89.73 1.95
CA TYR A 464 1.90 -90.71 2.21
C TYR A 464 1.09 -90.94 0.95
N TYR A 465 0.68 -92.19 0.74
CA TYR A 465 -0.29 -92.59 -0.26
C TYR A 465 -1.60 -92.92 0.44
N GLY A 466 -2.72 -92.40 -0.05
CA GLY A 466 -4.05 -92.67 0.49
C GLY A 466 -4.95 -93.23 -0.59
N ASP A 467 -5.65 -94.32 -0.28
CA ASP A 467 -6.75 -94.86 -1.08
C ASP A 467 -7.99 -95.09 -0.20
N ASP A 468 -9.04 -95.67 -0.77
CA ASP A 468 -10.29 -96.00 -0.06
C ASP A 468 -10.11 -96.99 1.11
N ARG A 469 -8.94 -97.62 1.25
CA ARG A 469 -8.62 -98.62 2.28
C ARG A 469 -7.76 -98.04 3.41
N GLY A 470 -7.17 -96.87 3.23
CA GLY A 470 -6.42 -96.15 4.27
C GLY A 470 -5.25 -95.33 3.74
N ILE A 471 -4.48 -94.76 4.68
CA ILE A 471 -3.29 -93.95 4.39
C ILE A 471 -2.04 -94.72 4.83
N VAL A 472 -1.10 -94.92 3.90
CA VAL A 472 0.15 -95.65 4.10
C VAL A 472 1.37 -94.78 3.74
N PRO A 473 2.53 -94.95 4.40
CA PRO A 473 3.74 -94.20 4.05
C PRO A 473 4.32 -94.66 2.69
N LEU A 474 4.86 -93.72 1.91
CA LEU A 474 5.54 -94.00 0.65
C LEU A 474 6.90 -94.69 0.88
N GLY A 475 7.30 -95.54 -0.08
CA GLY A 475 8.60 -96.19 -0.11
C GLY A 475 9.76 -95.21 -0.30
N SER A 476 11.00 -95.67 -0.08
CA SER A 476 12.21 -94.84 -0.22
C SER A 476 12.48 -94.36 -1.66
N ASP A 477 11.90 -95.04 -2.65
CA ASP A 477 11.91 -94.72 -4.08
C ASP A 477 10.77 -93.75 -4.51
N GLY A 478 9.85 -93.42 -3.61
CA GLY A 478 8.68 -92.58 -3.90
C GLY A 478 7.51 -93.33 -4.54
N SER A 479 7.61 -94.65 -4.72
CA SER A 479 6.53 -95.47 -5.24
C SER A 479 5.49 -95.78 -4.15
N PRO A 480 4.20 -95.94 -4.49
CA PRO A 480 3.25 -96.58 -3.59
C PRO A 480 3.78 -97.97 -3.21
N PRO A 481 3.60 -98.42 -1.96
CA PRO A 481 4.09 -99.72 -1.53
C PRO A 481 3.56 -100.81 -2.47
N GLY A 482 4.45 -101.67 -2.96
CA GLY A 482 4.07 -102.80 -3.82
C GLY A 482 3.04 -103.72 -3.15
N PRO A 483 2.37 -104.60 -3.93
CA PRO A 483 1.19 -105.37 -3.50
C PRO A 483 1.38 -106.30 -2.29
N ASP A 484 2.58 -106.42 -1.73
CA ASP A 484 2.91 -107.28 -0.59
C ASP A 484 2.65 -106.63 0.80
N ALA A 485 2.15 -105.39 0.88
CA ALA A 485 1.85 -104.73 2.17
C ALA A 485 0.37 -104.75 2.60
N ALA A 486 -0.54 -105.34 1.81
CA ALA A 486 -1.93 -105.56 2.20
C ALA A 486 -2.35 -107.00 1.88
N PRO A 487 -3.13 -107.69 2.74
CA PRO A 487 -3.44 -109.11 2.53
C PRO A 487 -4.38 -109.29 1.33
N HIS A 488 -3.81 -109.85 0.26
CA HIS A 488 -4.42 -110.53 -0.89
C HIS A 488 -5.50 -109.80 -1.70
N ARG A 489 -5.12 -109.43 -2.93
CA ARG A 489 -5.90 -109.81 -4.13
C ARG A 489 -4.98 -109.91 -5.37
N PRO A 490 -5.06 -111.00 -6.16
CA PRO A 490 -4.46 -111.04 -7.49
C PRO A 490 -5.35 -110.28 -8.48
N ASP A 491 -4.71 -109.72 -9.50
CA ASP A 491 -5.28 -109.09 -10.70
C ASP A 491 -5.88 -107.68 -10.52
N ALA A 492 -5.06 -106.66 -10.82
CA ALA A 492 -5.53 -105.36 -11.29
C ALA A 492 -4.51 -104.81 -12.30
N GLU A 493 -4.86 -104.94 -13.58
CA GLU A 493 -4.23 -104.26 -14.70
C GLU A 493 -4.30 -102.74 -14.50
N THR A 494 -3.25 -102.06 -14.98
CA THR A 494 -3.05 -100.62 -14.84
C THR A 494 -3.96 -99.88 -15.81
N GLU A 495 -5.20 -99.55 -15.40
CA GLU A 495 -6.05 -98.61 -16.14
C GLU A 495 -5.72 -97.15 -15.76
N ASP A 496 -5.46 -96.36 -16.80
CA ASP A 496 -4.87 -95.02 -16.77
C ASP A 496 -5.90 -93.96 -16.33
N GLY A 497 -6.12 -93.82 -15.01
CA GLY A 497 -6.97 -92.75 -14.46
C GLY A 497 -6.31 -91.37 -14.55
N SER A 498 -7.10 -90.32 -14.83
CA SER A 498 -6.62 -88.93 -14.96
C SER A 498 -5.93 -88.41 -13.68
N VAL A 499 -4.64 -88.08 -13.79
CA VAL A 499 -3.79 -87.57 -12.69
C VAL A 499 -3.59 -86.06 -12.84
N VAL A 500 -3.74 -85.32 -11.75
CA VAL A 500 -3.29 -83.93 -11.65
C VAL A 500 -2.22 -83.83 -10.57
N ALA A 501 -1.09 -83.19 -10.91
CA ALA A 501 0.03 -82.97 -10.02
C ALA A 501 0.06 -81.50 -9.60
N VAL A 502 -0.07 -81.23 -8.31
CA VAL A 502 -0.07 -79.87 -7.77
C VAL A 502 1.17 -79.67 -6.89
N PRO A 503 2.05 -78.70 -7.21
CA PRO A 503 3.25 -78.46 -6.43
C PRO A 503 2.92 -77.84 -5.06
N ILE A 504 3.53 -78.35 -4.00
CA ILE A 504 3.51 -77.70 -2.68
C ILE A 504 4.58 -76.61 -2.70
N VAL A 505 4.14 -75.35 -2.74
CA VAL A 505 5.01 -74.17 -2.75
C VAL A 505 5.00 -73.48 -1.39
N VAL A 506 6.18 -73.21 -0.84
CA VAL A 506 6.38 -72.41 0.37
C VAL A 506 7.34 -71.28 0.06
N ARG A 507 6.85 -70.03 0.12
CA ARG A 507 7.64 -68.81 -0.13
C ARG A 507 8.47 -68.93 -1.43
N ASP A 508 7.78 -69.26 -2.51
CA ASP A 508 8.32 -69.45 -3.88
C ASP A 508 9.27 -70.64 -4.09
N GLN A 509 9.38 -71.53 -3.10
CA GLN A 509 10.13 -72.78 -3.21
C GLN A 509 9.18 -73.98 -3.30
N VAL A 510 9.30 -74.78 -4.36
CA VAL A 510 8.64 -76.09 -4.45
C VAL A 510 9.33 -77.04 -3.49
N ILE A 511 8.58 -77.57 -2.51
CA ILE A 511 9.08 -78.48 -1.48
C ILE A 511 8.55 -79.92 -1.63
N GLY A 512 7.53 -80.11 -2.47
CA GLY A 512 6.93 -81.41 -2.75
C GLY A 512 5.85 -81.29 -3.83
N VAL A 513 5.23 -82.42 -4.17
CA VAL A 513 4.12 -82.49 -5.13
C VAL A 513 3.03 -83.37 -4.56
N ILE A 514 1.77 -83.02 -4.83
CA ILE A 514 0.62 -83.86 -4.56
C ILE A 514 0.09 -84.37 -5.88
N ASP A 515 0.13 -85.68 -6.06
CA ASP A 515 -0.50 -86.37 -7.18
C ASP A 515 -1.89 -86.83 -6.76
N ALA A 516 -2.92 -86.24 -7.37
CA ALA A 516 -4.30 -86.65 -7.17
C ALA A 516 -4.81 -87.40 -8.41
N ARG A 517 -5.38 -88.59 -8.20
CA ARG A 517 -5.92 -89.44 -9.27
C ARG A 517 -7.42 -89.59 -9.13
N LYS A 518 -8.16 -89.41 -10.23
CA LYS A 518 -9.58 -89.77 -10.30
C LYS A 518 -9.76 -91.24 -10.67
N PRO A 519 -10.79 -91.92 -10.14
CA PRO A 519 -11.16 -93.25 -10.60
C PRO A 519 -11.51 -93.24 -12.10
N PRO A 520 -11.38 -94.36 -12.83
CA PRO A 520 -11.59 -94.43 -14.28
C PRO A 520 -12.96 -93.88 -14.74
N ASP A 521 -14.00 -94.05 -13.91
CA ASP A 521 -15.37 -93.59 -14.17
C ASP A 521 -15.62 -92.11 -13.80
N GLY A 522 -14.61 -91.41 -13.26
CA GLY A 522 -14.71 -90.07 -12.67
C GLY A 522 -14.53 -88.88 -13.62
N GLY A 523 -14.26 -89.14 -14.91
CA GLY A 523 -14.03 -88.12 -15.93
C GLY A 523 -12.74 -87.31 -15.77
N GLU A 524 -12.54 -86.29 -16.61
CA GLU A 524 -11.39 -85.38 -16.55
C GLU A 524 -11.48 -84.38 -15.37
N TRP A 525 -10.35 -83.79 -14.99
CA TRP A 525 -10.30 -82.72 -13.98
C TRP A 525 -10.91 -81.43 -14.53
N THR A 526 -11.91 -80.89 -13.83
CA THR A 526 -12.45 -79.56 -14.16
C THR A 526 -11.59 -78.45 -13.55
N GLU A 527 -11.59 -77.26 -14.15
CA GLU A 527 -10.87 -76.08 -13.62
C GLU A 527 -11.25 -75.76 -12.17
N ARG A 528 -12.52 -75.98 -11.80
CA ARG A 528 -13.01 -75.73 -10.43
C ARG A 528 -12.44 -76.73 -9.42
N GLU A 529 -12.29 -77.99 -9.81
CA GLU A 529 -11.70 -79.03 -8.96
C GLU A 529 -10.18 -78.84 -8.84
N ALA A 530 -9.50 -78.49 -9.93
CA ALA A 530 -8.09 -78.16 -9.91
C ALA A 530 -7.80 -76.94 -9.01
N ALA A 531 -8.58 -75.86 -9.12
CA ALA A 531 -8.44 -74.67 -8.27
C ALA A 531 -8.70 -74.96 -6.78
N LEU A 532 -9.66 -75.86 -6.47
CA LEU A 532 -9.92 -76.28 -5.10
C LEU A 532 -8.74 -77.09 -4.53
N LEU A 533 -8.17 -77.98 -5.35
CA LEU A 533 -6.98 -78.74 -4.98
C LEU A 533 -5.79 -77.80 -4.76
N GLU A 534 -5.53 -76.86 -5.66
CA GLU A 534 -4.50 -75.82 -5.50
C GLU A 534 -4.64 -75.03 -4.21
N MET A 535 -5.86 -74.64 -3.84
CA MET A 535 -6.14 -73.94 -2.58
C MET A 535 -5.79 -74.78 -1.35
N LEU A 536 -6.16 -76.07 -1.36
CA LEU A 536 -5.84 -77.00 -0.28
C LEU A 536 -4.34 -77.26 -0.19
N VAL A 537 -3.66 -77.42 -1.33
CA VAL A 537 -2.21 -77.58 -1.40
C VAL A 537 -1.50 -76.32 -0.88
N GLY A 538 -2.02 -75.13 -1.18
CA GLY A 538 -1.51 -73.86 -0.64
C GLY A 538 -1.63 -73.78 0.89
N GLN A 539 -2.78 -74.17 1.46
CA GLN A 539 -2.97 -74.25 2.92
C GLN A 539 -2.06 -75.28 3.56
N LEU A 540 -1.85 -76.44 2.92
CA LEU A 540 -0.91 -77.46 3.37
C LEU A 540 0.53 -76.92 3.40
N GLY A 541 0.95 -76.20 2.36
CA GLY A 541 2.27 -75.54 2.33
C GLY A 541 2.48 -74.62 3.53
N ALA A 542 1.50 -73.78 3.85
CA ALA A 542 1.56 -72.88 5.01
C ALA A 542 1.59 -73.63 6.36
N ALA A 543 0.82 -74.71 6.49
CA ALA A 543 0.81 -75.54 7.68
C ALA A 543 2.15 -76.29 7.87
N LEU A 544 2.74 -76.78 6.78
CA LEU A 544 4.04 -77.43 6.78
C LEU A 544 5.16 -76.44 7.17
N ASP A 545 5.16 -75.20 6.66
CA ASP A 545 6.14 -74.17 7.07
C ASP A 545 6.01 -73.83 8.56
N SER A 546 4.78 -73.70 9.05
CA SER A 546 4.51 -73.45 10.47
C SER A 546 4.98 -74.61 11.36
N ALA A 547 4.71 -75.85 10.96
CA ALA A 547 5.15 -77.05 11.67
C ALA A 547 6.68 -77.15 11.72
N ARG A 548 7.36 -76.88 10.59
CA ARG A 548 8.83 -76.83 10.52
C ARG A 548 9.41 -75.76 11.45
N LEU A 549 8.88 -74.55 11.41
CA LEU A 549 9.34 -73.43 12.25
C LEU A 549 9.16 -73.73 13.74
N TYR A 550 8.03 -74.33 14.10
CA TYR A 550 7.76 -74.77 15.47
C TYR A 550 8.75 -75.85 15.92
N GLU A 551 9.02 -76.85 15.08
CA GLU A 551 9.97 -77.91 15.39
C GLU A 551 11.40 -77.37 15.56
N ASP A 552 11.84 -76.47 14.67
CA ASP A 552 13.16 -75.85 14.78
C ASP A 552 13.29 -75.04 16.08
N THR A 553 12.24 -74.32 16.46
CA THR A 553 12.17 -73.56 17.72
C THR A 553 12.23 -74.49 18.94
N GLN A 554 11.46 -75.58 18.95
CA GLN A 554 11.50 -76.58 20.02
C GLN A 554 12.88 -77.24 20.15
N ARG A 555 13.52 -77.56 19.03
CA ARG A 555 14.88 -78.15 19.01
C ARG A 555 15.92 -77.17 19.55
N ARG A 556 15.86 -75.90 19.16
CA ARG A 556 16.73 -74.85 19.71
C ARG A 556 16.56 -74.76 21.23
N ALA A 557 15.33 -74.70 21.72
CA ALA A 557 15.04 -74.67 23.14
C ALA A 557 15.53 -75.93 23.89
N ALA A 558 15.39 -77.12 23.29
CA ALA A 558 15.90 -78.36 23.88
C ALA A 558 17.43 -78.38 23.96
N ARG A 559 18.12 -77.87 22.93
CA ARG A 559 19.59 -77.75 22.92
C ARG A 559 20.06 -76.78 23.99
N ASP A 560 19.43 -75.62 24.11
CA ASP A 560 19.83 -74.61 25.09
C ASP A 560 19.60 -75.10 26.52
N ARG A 561 18.52 -75.86 26.77
CA ARG A 561 18.30 -76.56 28.04
C ARG A 561 19.40 -77.56 28.35
N LEU A 562 19.80 -78.40 27.39
CA LEU A 562 20.91 -79.35 27.55
C LEU A 562 22.23 -78.65 27.85
N LEU A 563 22.54 -77.56 27.12
CA LEU A 563 23.74 -76.76 27.38
C LEU A 563 23.72 -76.14 28.78
N SER A 564 22.58 -75.59 29.19
CA SER A 564 22.39 -75.05 30.53
C SER A 564 22.53 -76.13 31.62
N GLU A 565 21.99 -77.33 31.38
CA GLU A 565 22.09 -78.47 32.31
C GLU A 565 23.54 -78.96 32.44
N VAL A 566 24.27 -79.11 31.32
CA VAL A 566 25.70 -79.45 31.31
C VAL A 566 26.51 -78.37 32.04
N ALA A 567 26.27 -77.10 31.75
CA ALA A 567 26.95 -75.99 32.42
C ALA A 567 26.64 -75.93 33.93
N SER A 568 25.42 -76.34 34.33
CA SER A 568 25.02 -76.46 35.73
C SER A 568 25.76 -77.60 36.43
N ARG A 569 25.82 -78.80 35.82
CA ARG A 569 26.53 -79.95 36.40
C ARG A 569 28.04 -79.74 36.49
N VAL A 570 28.64 -79.06 35.51
CA VAL A 570 30.06 -78.64 35.59
C VAL A 570 30.29 -77.70 36.77
N ARG A 571 29.36 -76.77 37.02
CA ARG A 571 29.38 -75.89 38.20
C ARG A 571 29.23 -76.65 39.52
N GLU A 572 28.36 -77.67 39.58
CA GLU A 572 28.22 -78.56 40.75
C GLU A 572 29.49 -79.38 41.03
N THR A 573 30.25 -79.75 40.01
CA THR A 573 31.48 -80.55 40.18
C THR A 573 32.67 -79.71 40.69
N LEU A 574 32.59 -78.38 40.54
CA LEU A 574 33.54 -77.38 41.06
C LEU A 574 33.07 -76.75 42.37
N ASP A 575 32.16 -77.42 43.10
CA ASP A 575 31.71 -76.97 44.41
C ASP A 575 32.84 -77.05 45.44
N ILE A 576 33.24 -75.89 45.95
CA ILE A 576 34.32 -75.74 46.92
C ILE A 576 34.01 -76.51 48.21
N GLU A 577 32.72 -76.70 48.54
CA GLU A 577 32.32 -77.49 49.71
C GLU A 577 32.67 -78.98 49.50
N THR A 578 32.37 -79.54 48.33
CA THR A 578 32.72 -80.91 47.97
C THR A 578 34.23 -81.14 47.94
N VAL A 579 35.01 -80.16 47.46
CA VAL A 579 36.49 -80.23 47.45
C VAL A 579 37.05 -80.16 48.87
N LEU A 580 36.58 -79.23 49.71
CA LEU A 580 37.04 -79.08 51.10
C LEU A 580 36.66 -80.30 51.96
N ARG A 581 35.45 -80.84 51.77
CA ARG A 581 34.98 -82.04 52.47
C ARG A 581 35.82 -83.26 52.09
N THR A 582 36.07 -83.48 50.80
CA THR A 582 36.90 -84.58 50.32
C THR A 582 38.33 -84.45 50.84
N ALA A 583 38.92 -83.25 50.78
CA ALA A 583 40.26 -83.00 51.32
C ALA A 583 40.35 -83.28 52.83
N ALA A 584 39.35 -82.84 53.62
CA ALA A 584 39.32 -83.12 55.06
C ALA A 584 39.26 -84.63 55.36
N VAL A 585 38.44 -85.38 54.62
CA VAL A 585 38.30 -86.83 54.78
C VAL A 585 39.59 -87.57 54.41
N GLU A 586 40.15 -87.27 53.24
CA GLU A 586 41.33 -87.97 52.71
C GLU A 586 42.61 -87.62 53.50
N ILE A 587 42.81 -86.36 53.89
CA ILE A 587 43.96 -85.94 54.72
C ILE A 587 43.91 -86.62 56.09
N ARG A 588 42.73 -86.66 56.73
CA ARG A 588 42.56 -87.34 58.02
C ARG A 588 42.91 -88.82 57.91
N ARG A 589 42.46 -89.47 56.84
CA ARG A 589 42.63 -90.91 56.62
C ARG A 589 44.07 -91.28 56.25
N ALA A 590 44.71 -90.51 55.38
CA ALA A 590 46.07 -90.79 54.90
C ALA A 590 47.15 -90.61 55.98
N LEU A 591 46.92 -89.70 56.95
CA LEU A 591 47.89 -89.37 57.99
C LEU A 591 47.52 -89.91 59.37
N GLU A 592 46.45 -90.72 59.46
CA GLU A 592 45.91 -91.30 60.70
C GLU A 592 45.68 -90.28 61.83
N LEU A 593 45.23 -89.07 61.46
CA LEU A 593 45.05 -87.98 62.42
C LEU A 593 43.70 -88.12 63.16
N PRO A 594 43.63 -87.85 64.48
CA PRO A 594 42.38 -87.92 65.23
C PRO A 594 41.38 -86.83 64.84
N GLU A 595 41.86 -85.65 64.43
CA GLU A 595 41.02 -84.52 63.99
C GLU A 595 41.71 -83.71 62.88
N VAL A 596 40.95 -83.30 61.87
CA VAL A 596 41.39 -82.40 60.79
C VAL A 596 40.29 -81.37 60.55
N VAL A 597 40.66 -80.08 60.57
CA VAL A 597 39.77 -78.95 60.28
C VAL A 597 40.32 -78.21 59.06
N VAL A 598 39.54 -78.17 57.98
CA VAL A 598 39.85 -77.38 56.78
C VAL A 598 38.96 -76.14 56.78
N ARG A 599 39.58 -74.96 56.80
CA ARG A 599 38.90 -73.65 56.82
C ARG A 599 39.53 -72.73 55.79
N LEU A 600 38.72 -71.93 55.11
CA LEU A 600 39.19 -70.82 54.29
C LEU A 600 39.32 -69.58 55.20
N ALA A 601 40.39 -68.81 55.05
CA ALA A 601 40.66 -67.62 55.86
C ALA A 601 40.66 -66.36 54.98
N GLU A 602 40.07 -65.25 55.47
CA GLU A 602 40.35 -63.91 54.96
C GLU A 602 41.67 -63.41 55.56
N GLN A 603 42.59 -62.93 54.71
CA GLN A 603 43.91 -62.45 55.13
C GLN A 603 43.81 -61.23 56.06
N PRO A 604 44.53 -61.20 57.21
CA PRO A 604 44.79 -59.97 57.95
C PRO A 604 45.99 -59.20 57.36
N PRO A 605 46.07 -57.87 57.54
CA PRO A 605 47.01 -57.01 56.82
C PRO A 605 48.47 -57.20 57.29
N GLU A 606 49.40 -57.12 56.33
CA GLU A 606 50.84 -57.27 56.51
C GLU A 606 51.48 -56.16 57.37
N THR A 607 52.37 -56.54 58.27
CA THR A 607 53.38 -55.65 58.86
C THR A 607 54.80 -56.16 58.55
N PRO A 608 55.78 -55.27 58.41
CA PRO A 608 56.89 -55.43 57.46
C PRO A 608 58.09 -56.17 58.03
N ALA A 609 58.85 -56.77 57.10
CA ALA A 609 60.09 -57.49 57.33
C ALA A 609 61.24 -56.58 57.83
N GLU A 610 61.81 -56.94 58.98
CA GLU A 610 63.18 -56.56 59.35
C GLU A 610 64.16 -57.63 58.88
N GLY A 611 65.36 -57.18 58.52
CA GLY A 611 66.45 -57.96 57.94
C GLY A 611 66.88 -59.18 58.78
N ASP A 612 67.83 -59.97 58.34
CA ASP A 612 69.14 -59.52 57.90
C ASP A 612 69.93 -60.75 57.40
N ARG A 613 70.92 -60.46 56.53
CA ARG A 613 72.19 -61.19 56.35
C ARG A 613 72.29 -62.50 55.55
N HIS A 614 73.07 -62.34 54.47
CA HIS A 614 74.25 -63.13 54.08
C HIS A 614 74.05 -64.64 53.81
N ALA A 615 74.11 -65.03 52.54
CA ALA A 615 75.36 -65.38 51.85
C ALA A 615 75.09 -65.52 50.34
#